data_AF-A0A2A9M9F8-F1
#
_entry.id   AF-A0A2A9M9F8-F1
#
_cell.length_a   1.000
_cell.length_b   1.000
_cell.length_c   1.000
_cell.angle_alpha   90.00
_cell.angle_beta   90.00
_cell.angle_gamma   90.00
#
_symmetry.space_group_name_H-M   'P 1'
#
loop_
_entity.id
_entity.type
_entity.pdbx_description
1 polymer ?
#
loop_
_entity_poly.entity_id
_entity_poly.type
_entity_poly.pdbx_seq_one_letter_code
_entity_poly.pdbx_strand_id
1 'polypeptide(L)'
;MIGPTCASRASIATVSSVSRPTASSSQATNAFATHCAEKDRWYFEVEVLPNETANLRFIGYPPEPQARLKAHWRVGWACRYQKYDSPIGGNAHSFAVCGASGELPALVTGGLPRPVEALTGNPAELQELKEGDVIGCFLALHEPNWWLPDPRKDQKLYEFLHAGIMCSPDAPPPCVVNKGAWIEFSINGQRLGRVFEGLIGNGAYHPAVSLYMGAKLKINPGPDFAFPPDPSEGFQPCSEMRRPYIP
;
A
#
# COMPACT_ATOMS: atom_id res chain seq x y z
N MET A 1 -8.88 43.59 -1.85
CA MET A 1 -8.15 43.13 -0.66
C MET A 1 -9.08 42.33 0.23
N ILE A 2 -9.06 41.00 0.09
CA ILE A 2 -9.47 40.04 1.12
C ILE A 2 -8.47 38.90 0.97
N GLY A 3 -7.70 38.64 2.02
CA GLY A 3 -6.46 37.85 2.00
C GLY A 3 -6.65 36.33 1.86
N PRO A 4 -5.54 35.57 1.80
CA PRO A 4 -5.56 34.13 1.64
C PRO A 4 -5.90 33.46 2.97
N THR A 5 -6.96 32.65 3.01
CA THR A 5 -7.29 31.85 4.19
C THR A 5 -6.68 30.46 4.09
N CYS A 6 -5.56 30.32 4.79
CA CYS A 6 -5.19 29.22 5.69
C CYS A 6 -5.25 27.76 5.18
N ALA A 7 -4.05 27.17 5.13
CA ALA A 7 -3.81 25.74 5.20
C ALA A 7 -4.45 25.07 6.43
N SER A 8 -4.86 23.82 6.25
CA SER A 8 -4.71 22.69 7.18
C SER A 8 -5.90 21.72 7.10
N ARG A 9 -5.61 20.50 6.66
CA ARG A 9 -6.13 19.23 7.20
C ARG A 9 -5.51 18.11 6.36
N ALA A 10 -4.35 17.64 6.81
CA ALA A 10 -3.89 16.31 6.45
C ALA A 10 -5.00 15.32 6.81
N SER A 11 -5.58 14.67 5.81
CA SER A 11 -6.62 13.67 5.99
C SER A 11 -5.99 12.43 6.62
N ILE A 12 -5.90 12.39 7.96
CA ILE A 12 -5.55 11.20 8.72
C ILE A 12 -6.67 10.19 8.50
N ALA A 13 -6.44 9.21 7.63
CA ALA A 13 -7.39 8.13 7.39
C ALA A 13 -7.02 6.94 8.29
N THR A 14 -7.88 6.66 9.27
CA THR A 14 -7.84 5.40 10.02
C THR A 14 -8.62 4.36 9.21
N VAL A 15 -7.92 3.35 8.71
CA VAL A 15 -8.57 2.24 8.02
C VAL A 15 -8.70 1.08 9.01
N SER A 16 -9.94 0.61 9.20
CA SER A 16 -10.27 -0.50 10.08
C SER A 16 -11.28 -1.41 9.39
N SER A 17 -11.10 -2.72 9.50
CA SER A 17 -12.02 -3.70 8.92
C SER A 17 -13.31 -3.92 9.74
N VAL A 18 -13.53 -3.16 10.82
CA VAL A 18 -14.54 -3.49 11.85
C VAL A 18 -15.96 -3.04 11.49
N SER A 19 -16.18 -2.25 10.43
CA SER A 19 -17.50 -1.67 10.13
C SER A 19 -18.47 -2.55 9.33
N ARG A 20 -18.28 -3.88 9.28
CA ARG A 20 -19.28 -4.80 8.69
C ARG A 20 -19.76 -5.83 9.72
N PRO A 21 -21.07 -5.84 10.10
CA PRO A 21 -21.61 -6.86 10.97
C PRO A 21 -21.73 -8.19 10.23
N THR A 22 -21.22 -9.25 10.88
CA THR A 22 -21.56 -10.68 10.75
C THR A 22 -21.47 -11.36 9.38
N ALA A 23 -20.33 -12.01 9.13
CA ALA A 23 -20.18 -13.42 8.70
C ALA A 23 -18.75 -13.61 8.16
N SER A 24 -17.94 -14.41 8.87
CA SER A 24 -16.64 -14.96 8.43
C SER A 24 -15.77 -14.08 7.51
N SER A 25 -15.17 -12.98 8.00
CA SER A 25 -14.22 -12.22 7.17
C SER A 25 -12.83 -12.88 7.16
N SER A 26 -12.73 -14.03 6.49
CA SER A 26 -11.46 -14.62 6.07
C SER A 26 -10.82 -13.87 4.88
N GLN A 27 -11.39 -12.75 4.45
CA GLN A 27 -10.96 -11.98 3.28
C GLN A 27 -10.31 -10.64 3.68
N ALA A 28 -9.20 -10.30 3.01
CA ALA A 28 -8.52 -9.02 3.21
C ALA A 28 -9.37 -7.84 2.68
N THR A 29 -9.32 -6.71 3.38
CA THR A 29 -9.93 -5.45 2.90
C THR A 29 -8.85 -4.54 2.36
N ASN A 30 -9.03 -4.04 1.13
CA ASN A 30 -8.10 -3.14 0.46
C ASN A 30 -8.58 -1.69 0.54
N ALA A 31 -7.65 -0.76 0.74
CA ALA A 31 -7.89 0.67 0.61
C ALA A 31 -6.79 1.31 -0.23
N PHE A 32 -7.18 2.17 -1.16
CA PHE A 32 -6.29 2.90 -2.06
C PHE A 32 -6.50 4.39 -1.90
N ALA A 33 -5.43 5.18 -1.95
CA ALA A 33 -5.55 6.62 -2.04
C ALA A 33 -6.16 7.03 -3.40
N THR A 34 -6.91 8.13 -3.41
CA THR A 34 -7.57 8.65 -4.61
C THR A 34 -6.62 9.31 -5.61
N HIS A 35 -5.42 9.68 -5.15
CA HIS A 35 -4.38 10.32 -5.94
C HIS A 35 -3.25 9.31 -6.24
N CYS A 36 -2.46 9.57 -7.28
CA CYS A 36 -1.44 8.63 -7.75
C CYS A 36 -0.15 9.30 -8.22
N ALA A 37 0.92 8.52 -8.23
CA ALA A 37 2.18 8.79 -8.89
C ALA A 37 2.21 8.16 -10.29
N GLU A 38 2.56 8.92 -11.32
CA GLU A 38 2.87 8.41 -12.66
C GLU A 38 4.36 8.54 -13.01
N LYS A 39 5.06 9.43 -12.31
CA LYS A 39 6.48 9.75 -12.43
C LYS A 39 6.96 10.40 -11.14
N ASP A 40 8.25 10.74 -11.07
CA ASP A 40 8.91 11.41 -9.95
C ASP A 40 9.00 10.55 -8.68
N ARG A 41 9.36 11.20 -7.57
CA ARG A 41 9.71 10.60 -6.29
C ARG A 41 8.66 10.97 -5.25
N TRP A 42 8.08 9.97 -4.60
CA TRP A 42 6.95 10.14 -3.70
C TRP A 42 7.14 9.37 -2.40
N TYR A 43 6.65 9.95 -1.30
CA TYR A 43 6.77 9.37 0.03
C TYR A 43 5.51 9.53 0.87
N PHE A 44 5.18 8.49 1.62
CA PHE A 44 4.19 8.53 2.70
C PHE A 44 4.58 7.58 3.83
N GLU A 45 3.96 7.78 4.99
CA GLU A 45 4.12 6.93 6.16
C GLU A 45 2.83 6.25 6.55
N VAL A 46 2.94 5.13 7.26
CA VAL A 46 1.81 4.44 7.88
C VAL A 46 2.19 3.99 9.28
N GLU A 47 1.39 4.38 10.26
CA GLU A 47 1.53 3.98 11.66
C GLU A 47 0.69 2.71 11.91
N VAL A 48 1.32 1.70 12.52
CA VAL A 48 0.64 0.48 12.96
C VAL A 48 -0.09 0.75 14.27
N LEU A 49 -1.42 0.71 14.26
CA LEU A 49 -2.21 1.02 15.46
C LEU A 49 -2.47 -0.23 16.33
N PRO A 50 -2.72 -0.04 17.63
CA PRO A 50 -3.17 -1.13 18.49
C PRO A 50 -4.44 -1.80 17.97
N ASN A 51 -4.47 -3.13 18.04
CA ASN A 51 -5.60 -3.93 17.62
C ASN A 51 -6.30 -4.61 18.82
N GLU A 52 -7.60 -4.89 18.68
CA GLU A 52 -8.42 -5.48 19.75
C GLU A 52 -8.63 -6.99 19.56
N THR A 53 -7.72 -7.67 18.84
CA THR A 53 -7.90 -9.09 18.47
C THR A 53 -8.00 -10.02 19.67
N ALA A 54 -7.39 -9.66 20.80
CA ALA A 54 -7.46 -10.43 22.04
C ALA A 54 -8.89 -10.56 22.61
N ASN A 55 -9.78 -9.63 22.28
CA ASN A 55 -11.15 -9.58 22.79
C ASN A 55 -12.19 -10.04 21.76
N LEU A 56 -11.77 -10.40 20.54
CA LEU A 56 -12.70 -10.85 19.50
C LEU A 56 -13.22 -12.25 19.83
N ARG A 57 -14.54 -12.37 19.99
CA ARG A 57 -15.24 -13.65 20.16
C ARG A 57 -16.06 -13.93 18.91
N PHE A 58 -15.76 -15.02 18.22
CA PHE A 58 -16.60 -15.46 17.11
C PHE A 58 -17.80 -16.24 17.62
N ILE A 59 -18.99 -15.77 17.26
CA ILE A 59 -20.25 -16.47 17.53
C ILE A 59 -20.17 -17.85 16.86
N GLY A 60 -20.43 -18.91 17.63
CA GLY A 60 -20.45 -20.30 17.13
C GLY A 60 -19.13 -21.07 17.28
N TYR A 61 -18.06 -20.44 17.79
CA TYR A 61 -16.82 -21.15 18.14
C TYR A 61 -16.79 -21.50 19.63
N PRO A 62 -16.26 -22.69 20.01
CA PRO A 62 -16.15 -23.08 21.41
C PRO A 62 -15.27 -22.08 22.18
N PRO A 63 -15.58 -21.80 23.45
CA PRO A 63 -14.93 -20.74 24.22
C PRO A 63 -13.43 -20.94 24.41
N GLU A 64 -12.90 -22.17 24.33
CA GLU A 64 -11.46 -22.45 24.44
C GLU A 64 -11.03 -23.75 23.72
N PRO A 65 -9.76 -23.88 23.29
CA PRO A 65 -8.80 -22.81 23.02
C PRO A 65 -8.95 -22.34 21.56
N GLN A 66 -9.29 -21.08 21.36
CA GLN A 66 -9.27 -20.46 20.03
C GLN A 66 -7.82 -20.02 19.73
N ALA A 67 -7.32 -20.33 18.53
CA ALA A 67 -6.04 -19.80 18.09
C ALA A 67 -6.07 -18.27 18.17
N ARG A 68 -5.04 -17.67 18.79
CA ARG A 68 -4.91 -16.20 18.83
C ARG A 68 -4.92 -15.67 17.41
N LEU A 69 -5.92 -14.84 17.09
CA LEU A 69 -5.98 -14.15 15.83
C LEU A 69 -4.79 -13.21 15.73
N LYS A 70 -4.12 -13.23 14.58
CA LYS A 70 -3.08 -12.28 14.26
C LYS A 70 -3.63 -11.25 13.30
N ALA A 71 -3.73 -10.00 13.76
CA ALA A 71 -3.99 -8.86 12.90
C ALA A 71 -2.81 -8.70 11.94
N HIS A 72 -3.06 -8.93 10.66
CA HIS A 72 -2.04 -8.88 9.63
C HIS A 72 -2.36 -7.74 8.66
N TRP A 73 -1.31 -7.11 8.13
CA TRP A 73 -1.46 -6.01 7.20
C TRP A 73 -0.45 -6.09 6.06
N ARG A 74 -0.74 -5.35 4.99
CA ARG A 74 0.19 -5.06 3.91
C ARG A 74 0.14 -3.57 3.62
N VAL A 75 1.29 -2.94 3.44
CA VAL A 75 1.42 -1.51 3.15
C VAL A 75 2.35 -1.32 1.97
N GLY A 76 1.95 -0.47 1.01
CA GLY A 76 2.85 -0.06 -0.07
C GLY A 76 2.12 0.57 -1.23
N TRP A 77 2.46 0.11 -2.43
CA TRP A 77 2.06 0.73 -3.68
C TRP A 77 1.27 -0.24 -4.54
N ALA A 78 0.17 0.24 -5.12
CA ALA A 78 -0.62 -0.53 -6.06
C ALA A 78 -0.96 0.29 -7.29
N CYS A 79 -0.68 -0.27 -8.46
CA CYS A 79 -1.18 0.27 -9.71
C CYS A 79 -2.68 -0.06 -9.85
N ARG A 80 -3.39 0.70 -10.70
CA ARG A 80 -4.83 0.51 -10.99
C ARG A 80 -5.20 -0.86 -11.57
N TYR A 81 -4.22 -1.68 -11.92
CA TYR A 81 -4.40 -3.08 -12.35
C TYR A 81 -4.34 -4.09 -11.18
N GLN A 82 -4.26 -3.60 -9.94
CA GLN A 82 -4.44 -4.44 -8.76
C GLN A 82 -5.87 -4.97 -8.68
N LYS A 83 -6.02 -6.27 -8.44
CA LYS A 83 -7.35 -6.85 -8.20
C LYS A 83 -7.84 -6.46 -6.80
N TYR A 84 -9.09 -6.01 -6.71
CA TYR A 84 -9.70 -5.59 -5.44
C TYR A 84 -10.03 -6.75 -4.50
N ASP A 85 -10.17 -7.97 -5.04
CA ASP A 85 -10.42 -9.20 -4.29
C ASP A 85 -9.16 -9.79 -3.64
N SER A 86 -7.99 -9.29 -4.00
CA SER A 86 -6.69 -9.80 -3.63
C SER A 86 -5.92 -8.75 -2.83
N PRO A 87 -5.20 -9.12 -1.75
CA PRO A 87 -4.41 -8.17 -1.01
C PRO A 87 -3.29 -7.58 -1.90
N ILE A 88 -2.83 -6.37 -1.59
CA ILE A 88 -1.72 -5.74 -2.29
C ILE A 88 -0.47 -6.62 -2.21
N GLY A 89 0.35 -6.61 -3.26
CA GLY A 89 1.39 -7.61 -3.51
C GLY A 89 0.86 -8.95 -4.02
N GLY A 90 -0.45 -9.11 -4.24
CA GLY A 90 -1.06 -10.33 -4.76
C GLY A 90 -0.81 -10.58 -6.25
N ASN A 91 -0.43 -9.55 -7.01
CA ASN A 91 -0.11 -9.65 -8.43
C ASN A 91 1.17 -8.84 -8.76
N ALA A 92 1.57 -8.81 -10.03
CA ALA A 92 2.77 -8.10 -10.49
C ALA A 92 2.63 -6.56 -10.53
N HIS A 93 1.44 -6.02 -10.26
CA HIS A 93 1.13 -4.59 -10.33
C HIS A 93 1.01 -3.93 -8.96
N SER A 94 1.31 -4.67 -7.90
CA SER A 94 1.34 -4.16 -6.54
C SER A 94 2.53 -4.70 -5.76
N PHE A 95 3.00 -3.90 -4.82
CA PHE A 95 4.23 -4.08 -4.09
C PHE A 95 4.00 -3.65 -2.65
N ALA A 96 4.35 -4.49 -1.69
CA ALA A 96 4.12 -4.16 -0.30
C ALA A 96 5.17 -4.74 0.63
N VAL A 97 5.35 -4.08 1.76
CA VAL A 97 5.84 -4.70 2.99
C VAL A 97 4.65 -5.24 3.76
N CYS A 98 4.83 -6.37 4.42
CA CYS A 98 3.77 -7.04 5.16
C CYS A 98 4.28 -7.71 6.43
N GLY A 99 3.36 -7.91 7.37
CA GLY A 99 3.58 -8.70 8.56
C GLY A 99 2.48 -8.51 9.59
N ALA A 100 2.73 -9.07 10.77
CA ALA A 100 1.92 -8.92 11.97
C ALA A 100 2.83 -8.62 13.18
N SER A 101 2.22 -8.17 14.29
CA SER A 101 2.98 -7.93 15.52
C SER A 101 3.68 -9.20 16.00
N GLY A 102 4.97 -9.12 16.32
CA GLY A 102 5.82 -10.25 16.72
C GLY A 102 6.35 -11.09 15.54
N GLU A 103 6.30 -10.55 14.32
CA GLU A 103 6.86 -11.19 13.12
C GLU A 103 7.89 -10.28 12.47
N LEU A 104 8.87 -10.87 11.79
CA LEU A 104 9.78 -10.13 10.93
C LEU A 104 9.03 -9.61 9.70
N PRO A 105 9.37 -8.41 9.20
CA PRO A 105 8.78 -7.88 7.98
C PRO A 105 9.13 -8.78 6.77
N ALA A 106 8.16 -8.92 5.88
CA ALA A 106 8.36 -9.56 4.58
C ALA A 106 7.94 -8.62 3.45
N LEU A 107 8.47 -8.85 2.26
CA LEU A 107 8.17 -8.08 1.06
C LEU A 107 7.39 -8.96 0.10
N VAL A 108 6.36 -8.41 -0.53
CA VAL A 108 5.42 -9.18 -1.32
C VAL A 108 5.06 -8.49 -2.63
N THR A 109 5.19 -9.26 -3.70
CA THR A 109 4.69 -8.98 -5.05
C THR A 109 4.42 -10.32 -5.75
N GLY A 110 3.45 -10.37 -6.67
CA GLY A 110 3.09 -11.62 -7.36
C GLY A 110 2.53 -12.73 -6.47
N GLY A 111 2.05 -12.41 -5.27
CA GLY A 111 1.41 -13.35 -4.35
C GLY A 111 2.35 -14.09 -3.40
N LEU A 112 3.67 -13.92 -3.54
CA LEU A 112 4.67 -14.63 -2.74
C LEU A 112 5.39 -13.67 -1.78
N PRO A 113 5.15 -13.77 -0.46
CA PRO A 113 5.97 -13.08 0.53
C PRO A 113 7.40 -13.63 0.52
N ARG A 114 8.38 -12.75 0.57
CA ARG A 114 9.80 -13.06 0.65
C ARG A 114 10.39 -12.35 1.88
N PRO A 115 11.24 -13.02 2.67
CA PRO A 115 11.99 -12.35 3.73
C PRO A 115 12.82 -11.19 3.16
N VAL A 116 12.96 -10.11 3.93
CA VAL A 116 13.69 -8.91 3.50
C VAL A 116 15.16 -9.23 3.21
N GLU A 117 15.77 -10.11 4.00
CA GLU A 117 17.16 -10.54 3.85
C GLU A 117 17.40 -11.21 2.50
N ALA A 118 16.41 -11.96 2.01
CA ALA A 118 16.49 -12.65 0.73
C ALA A 118 16.51 -11.70 -0.48
N LEU A 119 16.03 -10.46 -0.32
CA LEU A 119 15.96 -9.46 -1.39
C LEU A 119 17.03 -8.38 -1.28
N THR A 120 17.51 -8.12 -0.07
CA THR A 120 18.47 -7.03 0.19
C THR A 120 19.90 -7.51 0.28
N GLY A 121 20.12 -8.81 0.52
CA GLY A 121 21.44 -9.41 0.68
C GLY A 121 22.22 -8.89 1.89
N ASN A 122 21.60 -8.05 2.72
CA ASN A 122 22.21 -7.41 3.88
C ASN A 122 21.40 -7.81 5.12
N PRO A 123 21.97 -8.59 6.04
CA PRO A 123 21.29 -8.99 7.27
C PRO A 123 21.32 -7.81 8.25
N ALA A 124 20.70 -6.69 7.88
CA ALA A 124 20.38 -5.68 8.87
C ALA A 124 19.65 -6.38 10.01
N GLU A 125 19.94 -6.04 11.26
CA GLU A 125 19.19 -6.55 12.41
C GLU A 125 17.74 -6.07 12.25
N LEU A 126 16.92 -6.92 11.62
CA LEU A 126 15.51 -6.63 11.43
C LEU A 126 14.83 -6.84 12.76
N GLN A 127 14.15 -5.80 13.22
CA GLN A 127 13.30 -5.89 14.38
C GLN A 127 12.00 -6.60 14.00
N GLU A 128 11.46 -7.39 14.93
CA GLU A 128 10.07 -7.79 14.86
C GLU A 128 9.17 -6.56 14.86
N LEU A 129 8.14 -6.61 14.01
CA LEU A 129 7.11 -5.60 13.90
C LEU A 129 6.32 -5.52 15.19
N LYS A 130 5.95 -4.32 15.60
CA LYS A 130 5.10 -4.06 16.77
C LYS A 130 4.12 -2.94 16.52
N GLU A 131 3.12 -2.85 17.40
CA GLU A 131 2.22 -1.71 17.45
C GLU A 131 3.00 -0.43 17.74
N GLY A 132 2.65 0.65 17.05
CA GLY A 132 3.35 1.94 17.09
C GLY A 132 4.49 2.08 16.06
N ASP A 133 4.90 1.02 15.37
CA ASP A 133 5.90 1.14 14.31
C ASP A 133 5.37 2.00 13.15
N VAL A 134 6.26 2.82 12.59
CA VAL A 134 5.99 3.68 11.44
C VAL A 134 6.69 3.12 10.21
N ILE A 135 5.89 2.79 9.20
CA ILE A 135 6.33 2.25 7.92
C ILE A 135 6.45 3.39 6.93
N GLY A 136 7.66 3.66 6.45
CA GLY A 136 7.91 4.59 5.35
C GLY A 136 7.82 3.87 4.00
N CYS A 137 7.21 4.53 3.02
CA CYS A 137 6.98 3.99 1.67
C CYS A 137 7.51 4.98 0.63
N PHE A 138 8.66 4.68 0.04
CA PHE A 138 9.31 5.51 -0.96
C PHE A 138 9.20 4.86 -2.34
N LEU A 139 8.59 5.57 -3.28
CA LEU A 139 8.52 5.21 -4.70
C LEU A 139 9.26 6.24 -5.55
N ALA A 140 10.07 5.76 -6.48
CA ALA A 140 10.62 6.55 -7.57
C ALA A 140 10.21 5.95 -8.91
N LEU A 141 9.59 6.77 -9.75
CA LEU A 141 9.19 6.45 -11.11
C LEU A 141 9.89 7.39 -12.09
N HIS A 142 10.33 6.86 -13.24
CA HIS A 142 10.74 7.71 -14.36
C HIS A 142 9.56 8.04 -15.26
N GLU A 143 9.77 8.99 -16.17
CA GLU A 143 8.80 9.31 -17.22
C GLU A 143 8.37 8.03 -17.97
N PRO A 144 7.07 7.72 -18.00
CA PRO A 144 6.58 6.51 -18.63
C PRO A 144 6.83 6.56 -20.14
N ASN A 145 7.50 5.51 -20.64
CA ASN A 145 7.77 5.33 -22.07
C ASN A 145 6.65 4.60 -22.81
N TRP A 146 5.62 4.17 -22.09
CA TRP A 146 4.48 3.47 -22.63
C TRP A 146 3.24 3.81 -21.81
N TRP A 147 2.15 4.08 -22.53
CA TRP A 147 0.85 4.39 -21.93
C TRP A 147 -0.15 3.33 -22.38
N LEU A 148 -0.92 2.83 -21.43
CA LEU A 148 -2.08 2.00 -21.76
C LEU A 148 -3.08 2.86 -22.55
N PRO A 149 -3.72 2.32 -23.61
CA PRO A 149 -4.86 2.98 -24.23
C PRO A 149 -5.92 3.37 -23.19
N ASP A 150 -6.57 4.52 -23.39
CA ASP A 150 -7.58 5.00 -22.45
C ASP A 150 -8.73 3.97 -22.32
N PRO A 151 -8.90 3.33 -21.14
CA PRO A 151 -9.85 2.24 -21.00
C PRO A 151 -11.29 2.71 -21.17
N ARG A 152 -11.58 4.03 -21.02
CA ARG A 152 -12.91 4.60 -21.26
C ARG A 152 -13.37 4.51 -22.71
N LYS A 153 -12.45 4.24 -23.64
CA LYS A 153 -12.77 3.97 -25.05
C LYS A 153 -13.13 2.52 -25.32
N ASP A 154 -12.86 1.62 -24.37
CA ASP A 154 -13.21 0.20 -24.48
C ASP A 154 -14.56 -0.07 -23.79
N GLN A 155 -15.59 -0.31 -24.59
CA GLN A 155 -16.93 -0.63 -24.09
C GLN A 155 -16.95 -1.88 -23.20
N LYS A 156 -16.01 -2.82 -23.37
CA LYS A 156 -15.90 -4.02 -22.53
C LYS A 156 -15.50 -3.70 -21.09
N LEU A 157 -14.95 -2.51 -20.86
CA LEU A 157 -14.49 -2.08 -19.54
C LEU A 157 -15.51 -1.24 -18.78
N TYR A 158 -16.69 -0.97 -19.35
CA TYR A 158 -17.67 -0.06 -18.75
C TYR A 158 -18.02 -0.43 -17.30
N GLU A 159 -18.36 -1.69 -17.02
CA GLU A 159 -18.68 -2.15 -15.66
C GLU A 159 -17.51 -1.95 -14.68
N PHE A 160 -16.30 -2.24 -15.13
CA PHE A 160 -15.08 -2.09 -14.35
C PHE A 160 -14.77 -0.61 -14.08
N LEU A 161 -14.93 0.25 -15.07
CA LEU A 161 -14.71 1.70 -14.95
C LEU A 161 -15.71 2.35 -13.98
N HIS A 162 -16.97 1.91 -14.01
CA HIS A 162 -17.99 2.33 -13.05
C HIS A 162 -17.63 1.94 -11.61
N ALA A 163 -16.93 0.83 -11.44
CA ALA A 163 -16.36 0.40 -10.16
C ALA A 163 -14.99 1.03 -9.84
N GLY A 164 -14.48 1.95 -10.67
CA GLY A 164 -13.18 2.61 -10.48
C GLY A 164 -11.96 1.75 -10.87
N ILE A 165 -12.17 0.69 -11.66
CA ILE A 165 -11.13 -0.24 -12.12
C ILE A 165 -10.78 0.08 -13.59
N MET A 166 -9.51 0.31 -13.87
CA MET A 166 -9.04 0.75 -15.20
C MET A 166 -8.66 -0.41 -16.13
N CYS A 167 -8.99 -1.65 -15.77
CA CYS A 167 -8.79 -2.83 -16.60
C CYS A 167 -9.76 -3.95 -16.22
N SER A 168 -9.82 -4.99 -17.07
CA SER A 168 -10.44 -6.25 -16.69
C SER A 168 -9.59 -6.93 -15.60
N PRO A 169 -10.18 -7.38 -14.48
CA PRO A 169 -9.47 -8.16 -13.46
C PRO A 169 -8.94 -9.51 -13.98
N ASP A 170 -9.55 -10.08 -15.02
CA ASP A 170 -9.17 -11.40 -15.55
C ASP A 170 -8.09 -11.31 -16.62
N ALA A 171 -7.99 -10.17 -17.30
CA ALA A 171 -7.00 -9.90 -18.33
C ALA A 171 -6.31 -8.55 -18.07
N PRO A 172 -5.48 -8.45 -17.02
CA PRO A 172 -4.73 -7.23 -16.75
C PRO A 172 -3.73 -6.96 -17.88
N PRO A 173 -3.43 -5.68 -18.17
CA PRO A 173 -2.43 -5.33 -19.17
C PRO A 173 -1.04 -5.91 -18.85
N PRO A 174 -0.19 -6.13 -19.86
CA PRO A 174 1.17 -6.59 -19.64
C PRO A 174 1.95 -5.56 -18.80
N CYS A 175 2.80 -6.05 -17.89
CA CYS A 175 3.70 -5.20 -17.12
C CYS A 175 4.88 -4.78 -17.99
N VAL A 176 4.81 -3.58 -18.58
CA VAL A 176 5.93 -2.94 -19.29
C VAL A 176 6.79 -2.21 -18.26
N VAL A 177 7.99 -2.74 -17.97
CA VAL A 177 8.86 -2.22 -16.90
C VAL A 177 9.25 -0.76 -17.13
N ASN A 178 9.06 0.07 -16.11
CA ASN A 178 9.60 1.42 -16.01
C ASN A 178 11.07 1.32 -15.60
N LYS A 179 11.98 1.47 -16.56
CA LYS A 179 13.42 1.26 -16.34
C LYS A 179 13.96 2.24 -15.31
N GLY A 180 14.62 1.73 -14.28
CA GLY A 180 15.19 2.53 -13.19
C GLY A 180 14.18 3.01 -12.15
N ALA A 181 12.91 2.61 -12.26
CA ALA A 181 11.97 2.75 -11.16
C ALA A 181 12.36 1.81 -10.01
N TRP A 182 12.16 2.28 -8.79
CA TRP A 182 12.45 1.51 -7.58
C TRP A 182 11.45 1.85 -6.48
N ILE A 183 11.28 0.89 -5.57
CA ILE A 183 10.53 1.05 -4.32
C ILE A 183 11.46 0.69 -3.18
N GLU A 184 11.37 1.46 -2.11
CA GLU A 184 12.03 1.18 -0.85
C GLU A 184 11.06 1.39 0.30
N PHE A 185 11.20 0.54 1.31
CA PHE A 185 10.45 0.65 2.56
C PHE A 185 11.41 0.97 3.70
N SER A 186 10.88 1.57 4.77
CA SER A 186 11.60 1.74 6.03
C SER A 186 10.71 1.41 7.21
N ILE A 187 11.29 0.95 8.31
CA ILE A 187 10.60 0.77 9.59
C ILE A 187 11.27 1.70 10.59
N ASN A 188 10.53 2.65 11.15
CA ASN A 188 11.04 3.67 12.08
C ASN A 188 12.30 4.39 11.53
N GLY A 189 12.28 4.69 10.23
CA GLY A 189 13.41 5.33 9.51
C GLY A 189 14.54 4.39 9.08
N GLN A 190 14.59 3.15 9.58
CA GLN A 190 15.57 2.16 9.13
C GLN A 190 15.18 1.62 7.73
N ARG A 191 15.94 1.99 6.70
CA ARG A 191 15.69 1.61 5.31
C ARG A 191 15.94 0.12 5.09
N LEU A 192 14.98 -0.53 4.42
CA LEU A 192 15.05 -1.93 3.99
C LEU A 192 15.69 -2.06 2.60
N GLY A 193 16.22 -0.98 2.00
CA GLY A 193 16.83 -1.01 0.67
C GLY A 193 15.83 -1.03 -0.50
N ARG A 194 16.36 -0.89 -1.71
CA ARG A 194 15.57 -0.82 -2.96
C ARG A 194 15.16 -2.22 -3.41
N VAL A 195 13.94 -2.62 -3.09
CA VAL A 195 13.53 -4.03 -3.03
C VAL A 195 12.67 -4.53 -4.19
N PHE A 196 12.38 -3.69 -5.19
CA PHE A 196 11.62 -4.08 -6.39
C PHE A 196 12.15 -3.44 -7.69
N GLU A 197 13.43 -3.08 -7.71
CA GLU A 197 14.07 -2.53 -8.91
C GLU A 197 13.97 -3.52 -10.09
N GLY A 198 13.58 -3.02 -11.26
CA GLY A 198 13.41 -3.84 -12.48
C GLY A 198 12.09 -4.63 -12.57
N LEU A 199 11.21 -4.56 -11.57
CA LEU A 199 9.90 -5.23 -11.58
C LEU A 199 8.72 -4.26 -11.78
N ILE A 200 8.93 -2.98 -11.50
CA ILE A 200 7.89 -1.95 -11.50
C ILE A 200 7.53 -1.58 -12.94
N GLY A 201 6.25 -1.66 -13.28
CA GLY A 201 5.72 -1.32 -14.60
C GLY A 201 5.43 0.17 -14.76
N ASN A 202 5.14 0.60 -15.99
CA ASN A 202 4.52 1.89 -16.26
C ASN A 202 3.07 1.89 -15.74
N GLY A 203 2.66 2.99 -15.12
CA GLY A 203 1.29 3.16 -14.67
C GLY A 203 1.13 4.19 -13.56
N ALA A 204 -0.12 4.34 -13.12
CA ALA A 204 -0.50 5.18 -12.01
C ALA A 204 -0.50 4.37 -10.71
N TYR A 205 0.45 4.64 -9.83
CA TYR A 205 0.62 3.97 -8.54
C TYR A 205 -0.01 4.76 -7.42
N HIS A 206 -0.84 4.08 -6.63
CA HIS A 206 -1.54 4.64 -5.49
C HIS A 206 -0.89 4.13 -4.20
N PRO A 207 -0.73 5.00 -3.17
CA PRO A 207 -0.58 4.55 -1.80
C PRO A 207 -1.72 3.59 -1.45
N ALA A 208 -1.39 2.40 -0.95
CA ALA A 208 -2.35 1.33 -0.75
C ALA A 208 -2.05 0.52 0.51
N VAL A 209 -3.12 0.02 1.13
CA VAL A 209 -3.04 -0.88 2.28
C VAL A 209 -4.02 -2.03 2.14
N SER A 210 -3.65 -3.19 2.69
CA SER A 210 -4.56 -4.32 2.90
C SER A 210 -4.59 -4.68 4.38
N LEU A 211 -5.78 -4.88 4.92
CA LEU A 211 -6.00 -5.21 6.33
C LEU A 211 -6.65 -6.58 6.47
N TYR A 212 -6.22 -7.32 7.48
CA TYR A 212 -6.74 -8.65 7.82
C TYR A 212 -6.96 -8.79 9.33
N MET A 213 -8.01 -9.51 9.71
CA MET A 213 -8.31 -9.90 11.09
C MET A 213 -8.26 -8.74 12.11
N GLY A 214 -8.89 -7.61 11.77
CA GLY A 214 -9.01 -6.48 12.69
C GLY A 214 -7.76 -5.59 12.78
N ALA A 215 -6.78 -5.76 11.88
CA ALA A 215 -5.68 -4.81 11.75
C ALA A 215 -6.19 -3.38 11.58
N LYS A 216 -5.47 -2.44 12.20
CA LYS A 216 -5.76 -1.00 12.15
C LYS A 216 -4.48 -0.29 11.76
N LEU A 217 -4.57 0.59 10.77
CA LEU A 217 -3.46 1.41 10.31
C LEU A 217 -3.90 2.87 10.20
N LYS A 218 -2.97 3.78 10.39
CA LYS A 218 -3.15 5.21 10.18
C LYS A 218 -2.21 5.70 9.11
N ILE A 219 -2.77 6.14 7.99
CA ILE A 219 -1.98 6.63 6.84
C ILE A 219 -1.65 8.10 7.05
N ASN A 220 -0.39 8.46 6.88
CA ASN A 220 0.14 9.81 6.87
C ASN A 220 0.71 10.15 5.47
N PRO A 221 -0.06 10.84 4.62
CA PRO A 221 0.41 11.21 3.28
C PRO A 221 1.41 12.39 3.28
N GLY A 222 1.74 12.96 4.44
CA GLY A 222 2.61 14.12 4.58
C GLY A 222 1.87 15.46 4.57
N PRO A 223 2.61 16.58 4.68
CA PRO A 223 4.08 16.68 4.64
C PRO A 223 4.80 16.40 5.96
N ASP A 224 4.07 16.33 7.08
CA ASP A 224 4.67 16.18 8.41
C ASP A 224 4.93 14.70 8.72
N PHE A 225 6.17 14.24 8.52
CA PHE A 225 6.59 12.86 8.71
C PHE A 225 7.34 12.66 10.04
N ALA A 226 7.22 11.46 10.62
CA ALA A 226 8.01 11.07 11.80
C ALA A 226 9.46 10.73 11.43
N PHE A 227 9.65 10.10 10.28
CA PHE A 227 10.93 9.61 9.75
C PHE A 227 11.09 9.97 8.26
N PRO A 228 11.12 11.27 7.89
CA PRO A 228 11.26 11.68 6.50
C PRO A 228 12.58 11.19 5.88
N PRO A 229 12.60 10.85 4.57
CA PRO A 229 13.84 10.68 3.81
C PRO A 229 14.68 11.98 3.79
N ASP A 230 15.93 11.88 3.36
CA ASP A 230 16.78 13.07 3.21
C ASP A 230 16.17 14.01 2.15
N PRO A 231 15.98 15.32 2.45
CA PRO A 231 15.42 16.27 1.48
C PRO A 231 16.20 16.35 0.15
N SER A 232 17.50 16.04 0.15
CA SER A 232 18.34 15.98 -1.06
C SER A 232 17.92 14.86 -2.02
N GLU A 233 17.16 13.87 -1.56
CA GLU A 233 16.56 12.84 -2.42
C GLU A 233 15.39 13.37 -3.27
N GLY A 234 14.93 14.61 -3.05
CA GLY A 234 13.97 15.29 -3.92
C GLY A 234 12.60 14.60 -4.00
N PHE A 235 12.15 14.03 -2.88
CA PHE A 235 10.82 13.41 -2.79
C PHE A 235 9.73 14.46 -2.58
N GLN A 236 8.51 14.14 -2.99
CA GLN A 236 7.30 14.90 -2.73
C GLN A 236 6.39 14.10 -1.78
N PRO A 237 5.68 14.76 -0.86
CA PRO A 237 4.70 14.09 -0.02
C PRO A 237 3.52 13.62 -0.86
N CYS A 238 2.97 12.44 -0.57
CA CYS A 238 1.79 11.92 -1.27
C CYS A 238 0.55 12.83 -1.15
N SER A 239 0.50 13.74 -0.17
CA SER A 239 -0.57 14.74 -0.05
C SER A 239 -0.58 15.76 -1.18
N GLU A 240 0.53 15.91 -1.92
CA GLU A 240 0.64 16.76 -3.11
C GLU A 240 0.32 16.03 -4.42
N MET A 241 0.07 14.71 -4.35
CA MET A 241 -0.34 13.95 -5.52
C MET A 241 -1.62 14.50 -6.12
N ARG A 242 -1.71 14.41 -7.44
CA ARG A 242 -2.90 14.81 -8.19
C ARG A 242 -3.72 13.57 -8.55
N ARG A 243 -5.01 13.80 -8.81
CA ARG A 243 -5.83 12.75 -9.41
C ARG A 243 -5.25 12.43 -10.78
N PRO A 244 -5.25 11.15 -11.18
CA PRO A 244 -4.78 10.77 -12.51
C PRO A 244 -5.53 11.59 -13.56
N TYR A 245 -4.80 12.06 -14.56
CA TYR A 245 -5.43 12.76 -15.67
C TYR A 245 -6.34 11.78 -16.43
N ILE A 246 -7.58 12.21 -16.63
CA ILE A 246 -8.66 11.46 -17.26
C ILE A 246 -8.96 12.25 -18.54
N PRO A 247 -8.29 11.94 -19.69
CA PRO A 247 -8.47 12.66 -20.95
C PRO A 247 -9.89 12.64 -21.50
#